data_AF-A0A9Q9J1S6-F1
#
_entry.id   AF-A0A9Q9J1S6-F1
#
_cell.length_a   1.000
_cell.length_b   1.000
_cell.length_c   1.000
_cell.angle_alpha   90.00
_cell.angle_beta   90.00
_cell.angle_gamma   90.00
#
_symmetry.space_group_name_H-M   'P 1'
#
loop_
_entity.id
_entity.type
_entity.pdbx_description
1 polymer ?
#
loop_
_entity_poly.entity_id
_entity_poly.type
_entity_poly.pdbx_seq_one_letter_code
_entity_poly.pdbx_strand_id
1 'polypeptide(L)'
;MQEVICESADAGMRVRMRLRDNADSQQTICRQILQATRYVLRFREPKVFLVYNVVLVPSGVNFSKSHIEIGMRELKPVYAVRERSSDIGEAINTIAHETLHLTAGLNRFDAQRKTDESMAYFTGACAQLSVTGTLSRSDLVTTQFAGSDVPQEAMLSSQAGSKVLEDVFAGIPDETIHAESDAGKQLLQRCEMRLQTFFGKRAEGDGGN
;
A
#
# COMPACT_ATOMS: atom_id res chain seq x y z
N MET A 1 26.22 -0.63 6.32
CA MET A 1 24.77 -0.53 6.11
C MET A 1 24.11 -0.54 7.48
N GLN A 2 23.38 0.52 7.81
CA GLN A 2 22.73 0.66 9.11
C GLN A 2 21.28 0.18 8.97
N GLU A 3 20.79 -0.57 9.96
CA GLU A 3 19.40 -1.03 10.01
C GLU A 3 18.60 -0.01 10.83
N VAL A 4 17.48 0.45 10.28
CA VAL A 4 16.55 1.35 10.98
C VAL A 4 15.29 0.58 11.32
N ILE A 5 14.86 0.75 12.57
CA ILE A 5 13.68 0.09 13.11
C ILE A 5 12.73 1.17 13.60
N CYS A 6 11.48 1.11 13.15
CA CYS A 6 10.39 1.89 13.71
C CYS A 6 9.27 0.94 14.14
N GLU A 7 8.62 1.27 15.25
CA GLU A 7 7.63 0.40 15.86
C GLU A 7 6.40 1.15 16.34
N SER A 8 5.33 0.37 16.46
CA SER A 8 3.99 0.79 16.79
C SER A 8 3.42 -0.26 17.73
N ALA A 9 3.63 -0.08 19.04
CA ALA A 9 3.14 -1.02 20.05
C ALA A 9 1.61 -1.17 20.02
N ASP A 10 0.90 -0.06 19.83
CA ASP A 10 -0.56 0.03 19.71
C ASP A 10 -1.11 -0.75 18.51
N ALA A 11 -0.46 -0.63 17.34
CA ALA A 11 -0.82 -1.42 16.17
C ALA A 11 -0.16 -2.80 16.13
N GLY A 12 0.61 -3.21 17.15
CA GLY A 12 1.32 -4.49 17.16
C GLY A 12 2.22 -4.68 15.94
N MET A 13 3.00 -3.65 15.58
CA MET A 13 3.74 -3.62 14.34
C MET A 13 5.17 -3.12 14.51
N ARG A 14 6.08 -3.70 13.72
CA ARG A 14 7.47 -3.25 13.57
C ARG A 14 7.83 -3.22 12.09
N VAL A 15 8.52 -2.16 11.65
CA VAL A 15 9.11 -2.04 10.31
C VAL A 15 10.62 -2.04 10.46
N ARG A 16 11.30 -2.89 9.70
CA ARG A 16 12.76 -2.95 9.59
C ARG A 16 13.16 -2.54 8.18
N MET A 17 14.07 -1.58 8.09
CA MET A 17 14.57 -1.05 6.82
C MET A 17 16.08 -1.10 6.77
N ARG A 18 16.61 -1.34 5.57
CA ARG A 18 18.04 -1.23 5.27
C ARG A 18 18.21 -0.26 4.10
N LEU A 19 18.88 0.85 4.37
CA LEU A 19 19.08 1.95 3.43
C LEU A 19 20.57 2.30 3.31
N ARG A 20 20.97 2.87 2.17
CA ARG A 20 22.34 3.35 1.92
C ARG A 20 22.58 4.79 2.41
N ASP A 21 21.53 5.58 2.60
CA ASP A 21 21.60 7.03 2.87
C ASP A 21 21.80 7.44 4.34
N ASN A 22 21.80 8.74 4.64
CA ASN A 22 21.90 9.31 5.99
C ASN A 22 20.74 8.85 6.92
N ALA A 23 21.07 8.45 8.16
CA ALA A 23 20.16 7.93 9.18
C ALA A 23 18.88 8.77 9.42
N ASP A 24 18.96 10.10 9.33
CA ASP A 24 17.80 10.98 9.56
C ASP A 24 16.70 10.84 8.48
N SER A 25 17.12 10.74 7.21
CA SER A 25 16.20 10.47 6.09
C SER A 25 15.60 9.06 6.21
N GLN A 26 16.40 8.08 6.64
CA GLN A 26 15.95 6.70 6.85
C GLN A 26 14.89 6.61 7.96
N GLN A 27 15.05 7.36 9.04
CA GLN A 27 14.10 7.39 10.15
C GLN A 27 12.74 7.98 9.72
N THR A 28 12.78 9.04 8.90
CA THR A 28 11.57 9.68 8.36
C THR A 28 10.81 8.73 7.44
N ILE A 29 11.51 8.10 6.52
CA ILE A 29 10.97 7.09 5.60
C ILE A 29 10.33 5.92 6.38
N CYS A 30 11.03 5.41 7.41
CA CYS A 30 10.48 4.34 8.24
C CYS A 30 9.16 4.75 8.90
N ARG A 31 9.08 5.96 9.46
CA ARG A 31 7.85 6.48 10.09
C ARG A 31 6.71 6.60 9.08
N GLN A 32 6.98 7.06 7.86
CA GLN A 32 5.96 7.19 6.82
C GLN A 32 5.45 5.82 6.37
N ILE A 33 6.34 4.84 6.20
CA ILE A 33 5.94 3.46 5.94
C ILE A 33 5.10 2.92 7.11
N LEU A 34 5.50 3.16 8.36
CA LEU A 34 4.72 2.75 9.54
C LEU A 34 3.31 3.37 9.53
N GLN A 35 3.19 4.64 9.15
CA GLN A 35 1.89 5.33 9.01
C GLN A 35 1.05 4.75 7.87
N ALA A 36 1.66 4.48 6.71
CA ALA A 36 1.00 3.85 5.57
C ALA A 36 0.46 2.47 5.92
N THR A 37 1.22 1.67 6.65
CA THR A 37 0.77 0.35 7.10
C THR A 37 -0.35 0.48 8.14
N ARG A 38 -0.24 1.40 9.11
CA ARG A 38 -1.31 1.68 10.11
C ARG A 38 -2.63 2.08 9.44
N TYR A 39 -2.56 2.86 8.36
CA TYR A 39 -3.72 3.33 7.61
C TYR A 39 -4.63 2.18 7.15
N VAL A 40 -4.04 1.03 6.81
CA VAL A 40 -4.77 -0.16 6.38
C VAL A 40 -5.06 -1.12 7.55
N LEU A 41 -4.07 -1.35 8.41
CA LEU A 41 -4.18 -2.32 9.51
C LEU A 41 -5.23 -1.98 10.58
N ARG A 42 -5.78 -0.77 10.57
CA ARG A 42 -6.93 -0.40 11.41
C ARG A 42 -8.19 -1.24 11.14
N PHE A 43 -8.27 -1.88 9.97
CA PHE A 43 -9.39 -2.75 9.57
C PHE A 43 -9.13 -4.25 9.79
N ARG A 44 -7.98 -4.62 10.36
CA ARG A 44 -7.58 -6.03 10.47
C ARG A 44 -8.32 -6.77 11.58
N GLU A 45 -8.71 -7.99 11.28
CA GLU A 45 -9.18 -8.99 12.22
C GLU A 45 -8.70 -10.38 11.75
N PRO A 46 -7.94 -11.15 12.54
CA PRO A 46 -7.55 -10.89 13.93
C PRO A 46 -6.37 -9.92 14.07
N LYS A 47 -6.23 -9.34 15.27
CA LYS A 47 -5.04 -8.55 15.65
C LYS A 47 -3.81 -9.46 15.85
N VAL A 48 -3.12 -9.75 14.76
CA VAL A 48 -1.80 -10.39 14.77
C VAL A 48 -0.67 -9.35 14.89
N PHE A 49 0.47 -9.76 15.43
CA PHE A 49 1.69 -8.94 15.43
C PHE A 49 2.40 -9.06 14.09
N LEU A 50 2.78 -7.93 13.48
CA LEU A 50 3.39 -7.89 12.14
C LEU A 50 4.79 -7.28 12.19
N VAL A 51 5.78 -7.97 11.59
CA VAL A 51 7.15 -7.47 11.42
C VAL A 51 7.47 -7.33 9.94
N TYR A 52 7.23 -6.14 9.40
CA TYR A 52 7.53 -5.80 8.02
C TYR A 52 9.04 -5.67 7.83
N ASN A 53 9.61 -6.43 6.91
CA ASN A 53 10.98 -6.22 6.45
C ASN A 53 10.91 -5.57 5.08
N VAL A 54 11.24 -4.28 5.02
CA VAL A 54 11.25 -3.53 3.77
C VAL A 54 12.67 -3.45 3.25
N VAL A 55 12.87 -4.02 2.07
CA VAL A 55 14.13 -3.99 1.33
C VAL A 55 14.00 -2.95 0.24
N LEU A 56 14.79 -1.88 0.32
CA LEU A 56 14.86 -0.90 -0.76
C LEU A 56 15.84 -1.40 -1.83
N VAL A 57 15.35 -1.44 -3.07
CA VAL A 57 15.99 -2.01 -4.24
C VAL A 57 16.54 -0.86 -5.07
N PRO A 58 17.87 -0.73 -5.22
CA PRO A 58 18.47 0.33 -6.02
C PRO A 58 17.94 0.36 -7.46
N SER A 59 17.87 1.57 -8.02
CA SER A 59 17.58 1.76 -9.44
C SER A 59 18.51 0.92 -10.32
N GLY A 60 17.95 0.26 -11.35
CA GLY A 60 18.68 -0.63 -12.25
C GLY A 60 18.84 -2.08 -11.76
N VAL A 61 18.34 -2.42 -10.57
CA VAL A 61 18.30 -3.80 -10.06
C VAL A 61 16.88 -4.37 -10.20
N ASN A 62 16.75 -5.51 -10.90
CA ASN A 62 15.52 -6.29 -10.91
C ASN A 62 15.48 -7.18 -9.67
N PHE A 63 14.81 -6.72 -8.61
CA PHE A 63 14.57 -7.51 -7.41
C PHE A 63 13.08 -7.43 -7.05
N SER A 64 12.38 -8.55 -7.21
CA SER A 64 11.03 -8.75 -6.67
C SER A 64 11.10 -9.93 -5.70
N LYS A 65 10.93 -9.65 -4.41
CA LYS A 65 10.73 -10.68 -3.41
C LYS A 65 9.63 -10.22 -2.46
N SER A 66 8.47 -10.83 -2.59
CA SER A 66 7.40 -10.75 -1.61
C SER A 66 7.18 -12.15 -1.04
N HIS A 67 7.36 -12.31 0.27
CA HIS A 67 7.04 -13.55 0.97
C HIS A 67 6.62 -13.26 2.40
N ILE A 68 5.84 -14.17 2.99
CA ILE A 68 5.37 -14.06 4.37
C ILE A 68 5.95 -15.24 5.14
N GLU A 69 6.68 -14.96 6.22
CA GLU A 69 7.08 -15.99 7.18
C GLU A 69 6.07 -16.02 8.33
N ILE A 70 5.61 -17.21 8.70
CA ILE A 70 4.64 -17.42 9.77
C ILE A 70 5.37 -17.95 11.01
N GLY A 71 5.44 -17.14 12.06
CA GLY A 71 5.83 -17.57 13.41
C GLY A 71 4.61 -17.88 14.27
N MET A 72 4.82 -18.51 15.43
CA MET A 72 3.72 -18.92 16.33
C MET A 72 2.79 -17.76 16.77
N ARG A 73 3.27 -16.50 16.78
CA ARG A 73 2.50 -15.31 17.17
C ARG A 73 2.77 -14.06 16.32
N GLU A 74 3.54 -14.22 15.24
CA GLU A 74 3.99 -13.10 14.40
C GLU A 74 3.97 -13.48 12.92
N LEU A 75 3.61 -12.53 12.06
CA LEU A 75 3.85 -12.65 10.62
C LEU A 75 4.96 -11.69 10.21
N LYS A 76 5.85 -12.16 9.34
CA LYS A 76 6.98 -11.36 8.83
C LYS A 76 6.88 -11.21 7.31
N PRO A 77 6.04 -10.30 6.82
CA PRO A 77 6.04 -10.00 5.41
C PRO A 77 7.35 -9.30 5.03
N VAL A 78 7.92 -9.69 3.89
CA VAL A 78 9.08 -9.06 3.27
C VAL A 78 8.62 -8.38 2.00
N TYR A 79 8.92 -7.09 1.86
CA TYR A 79 8.58 -6.31 0.67
C TYR A 79 9.82 -5.67 0.07
N ALA A 80 9.97 -5.88 -1.24
CA ALA A 80 10.94 -5.17 -2.06
C ALA A 80 10.29 -3.89 -2.61
N VAL A 81 10.88 -2.74 -2.31
CA VAL A 81 10.41 -1.45 -2.79
C VAL A 81 11.52 -0.82 -3.62
N ARG A 82 11.21 -0.24 -4.78
CA ARG A 82 12.25 0.41 -5.60
C ARG A 82 12.70 1.72 -4.96
N GLU A 83 14.01 1.90 -4.87
CA GLU A 83 14.67 3.14 -4.54
C GLU A 83 14.77 3.96 -5.83
N ARG A 84 13.75 4.76 -6.12
CA ARG A 84 13.87 5.87 -7.05
C ARG A 84 14.37 7.08 -6.26
N SER A 85 15.26 7.85 -6.88
CA SER A 85 15.83 9.06 -6.28
C SER A 85 14.72 9.94 -5.69
N SER A 86 14.78 10.16 -4.37
CA SER A 86 13.96 11.09 -3.58
C SER A 86 12.45 10.83 -3.43
N ASP A 87 11.86 9.79 -4.02
CA ASP A 87 10.40 9.64 -4.02
C ASP A 87 9.88 8.54 -3.10
N ILE A 88 9.51 8.94 -1.88
CA ILE A 88 8.90 8.05 -0.88
C ILE A 88 7.44 7.68 -1.22
N GLY A 89 6.81 8.38 -2.17
CA GLY A 89 5.42 8.15 -2.58
C GLY A 89 5.20 6.73 -3.09
N GLU A 90 6.05 6.26 -4.01
CA GLU A 90 5.99 4.89 -4.57
C GLU A 90 6.10 3.82 -3.48
N ALA A 91 6.95 4.04 -2.46
CA ALA A 91 7.11 3.14 -1.33
C ALA A 91 5.87 3.07 -0.45
N ILE A 92 5.29 4.24 -0.11
CA ILE A 92 4.07 4.34 0.68
C ILE A 92 2.91 3.66 -0.05
N ASN A 93 2.76 3.96 -1.34
CA ASN A 93 1.76 3.36 -2.21
C ASN A 93 1.88 1.83 -2.22
N THR A 94 3.08 1.32 -2.53
CA THR A 94 3.37 -0.13 -2.58
C THR A 94 3.09 -0.82 -1.25
N ILE A 95 3.56 -0.28 -0.13
CA ILE A 95 3.36 -0.92 1.17
C ILE A 95 1.89 -0.93 1.57
N ALA A 96 1.14 0.15 1.32
CA ALA A 96 -0.28 0.19 1.61
C ALA A 96 -1.08 -0.76 0.69
N HIS A 97 -0.74 -0.82 -0.60
CA HIS A 97 -1.29 -1.78 -1.57
C HIS A 97 -1.13 -3.21 -1.05
N GLU A 98 0.10 -3.64 -0.74
CA GLU A 98 0.37 -5.01 -0.30
C GLU A 98 -0.22 -5.31 1.09
N THR A 99 -0.28 -4.31 1.96
CA THR A 99 -0.93 -4.44 3.26
C THR A 99 -2.45 -4.65 3.13
N LEU A 100 -3.08 -4.12 2.07
CA LEU A 100 -4.49 -4.40 1.80
C LEU A 100 -4.70 -5.90 1.56
N HIS A 101 -3.93 -6.49 0.65
CA HIS A 101 -3.99 -7.92 0.33
C HIS A 101 -3.74 -8.79 1.58
N LEU A 102 -2.72 -8.43 2.37
CA LEU A 102 -2.45 -9.10 3.65
C LEU A 102 -3.64 -9.01 4.60
N THR A 103 -4.24 -7.82 4.75
CA THR A 103 -5.37 -7.58 5.65
C THR A 103 -6.62 -8.33 5.17
N ALA A 104 -6.91 -8.33 3.88
CA ALA A 104 -8.00 -9.13 3.30
C ALA A 104 -7.77 -10.64 3.52
N GLY A 105 -6.51 -11.09 3.44
CA GLY A 105 -6.08 -12.44 3.79
C GLY A 105 -6.37 -12.80 5.26
N LEU A 106 -5.95 -11.94 6.18
CA LEU A 106 -6.18 -12.09 7.62
C LEU A 106 -7.66 -12.12 7.98
N ASN A 107 -8.45 -11.23 7.37
CA ASN A 107 -9.90 -11.12 7.54
C ASN A 107 -10.66 -12.28 6.85
N ARG A 108 -9.95 -13.23 6.23
CA ARG A 108 -10.50 -14.41 5.56
C ARG A 108 -11.54 -14.07 4.48
N PHE A 109 -11.34 -12.98 3.76
CA PHE A 109 -12.21 -12.65 2.63
C PHE A 109 -12.14 -13.72 1.52
N ASP A 110 -13.11 -13.70 0.62
CA ASP A 110 -13.09 -14.55 -0.57
C ASP A 110 -11.90 -14.23 -1.49
N ALA A 111 -11.61 -15.12 -2.44
CA ALA A 111 -10.48 -14.97 -3.34
C ALA A 111 -10.56 -13.67 -4.16
N GLN A 112 -11.76 -13.28 -4.59
CA GLN A 112 -11.97 -12.07 -5.38
C GLN A 112 -11.54 -10.81 -4.62
N ARG A 113 -11.94 -10.66 -3.35
CA ARG A 113 -11.54 -9.51 -2.51
C ARG A 113 -10.08 -9.55 -2.12
N LYS A 114 -9.51 -10.75 -1.91
CA LYS A 114 -8.08 -10.92 -1.55
C LYS A 114 -7.13 -10.52 -2.66
N THR A 115 -7.59 -10.52 -3.92
CA THR A 115 -6.79 -10.17 -5.10
C THR A 115 -7.39 -8.97 -5.84
N ASP A 116 -8.12 -8.09 -5.14
CA ASP A 116 -8.72 -6.90 -5.73
C ASP A 116 -7.64 -5.83 -5.94
N GLU A 117 -6.96 -5.92 -7.07
CA GLU A 117 -5.91 -4.98 -7.47
C GLU A 117 -6.43 -3.53 -7.55
N SER A 118 -7.68 -3.31 -7.99
CA SER A 118 -8.23 -1.96 -8.09
C SER A 118 -8.34 -1.32 -6.70
N MET A 119 -8.86 -2.07 -5.73
CA MET A 119 -8.90 -1.58 -4.34
C MET A 119 -7.50 -1.44 -3.75
N ALA A 120 -6.55 -2.30 -4.10
CA ALA A 120 -5.17 -2.21 -3.62
C ALA A 120 -4.44 -0.96 -4.13
N TYR A 121 -4.49 -0.67 -5.44
CA TYR A 121 -3.95 0.58 -6.00
C TYR A 121 -4.64 1.81 -5.43
N PHE A 122 -5.97 1.77 -5.28
CA PHE A 122 -6.71 2.90 -4.72
C PHE A 122 -6.32 3.14 -3.26
N THR A 123 -6.12 2.07 -2.48
CA THR A 123 -5.65 2.14 -1.09
C THR A 123 -4.26 2.73 -0.99
N GLY A 124 -3.37 2.38 -1.91
CA GLY A 124 -2.03 2.95 -1.96
C GLY A 124 -2.02 4.46 -2.24
N ALA A 125 -2.82 4.91 -3.22
CA ALA A 125 -3.03 6.35 -3.49
C ALA A 125 -3.58 7.10 -2.25
N CYS A 126 -4.58 6.51 -1.59
CA CYS A 126 -5.19 7.05 -0.37
C CYS A 126 -4.19 7.16 0.79
N ALA A 127 -3.38 6.12 0.99
CA ALA A 127 -2.35 6.11 2.03
C ALA A 127 -1.29 7.16 1.77
N GLN A 128 -0.85 7.32 0.51
CA GLN A 128 0.10 8.36 0.15
C GLN A 128 -0.44 9.74 0.47
N LEU A 129 -1.61 10.11 -0.05
CA LEU A 129 -2.22 11.43 0.21
C LEU A 129 -2.39 11.71 1.71
N SER A 130 -2.79 10.70 2.48
CA SER A 130 -2.98 10.79 3.94
C SER A 130 -1.66 10.99 4.71
N VAL A 131 -0.57 10.36 4.25
CA VAL A 131 0.73 10.34 4.96
C VAL A 131 1.62 11.52 4.57
N THR A 132 1.67 11.86 3.28
CA THR A 132 2.56 12.91 2.76
C THR A 132 1.85 14.26 2.61
N GLY A 133 0.50 14.25 2.58
CA GLY A 133 -0.30 15.43 2.25
C GLY A 133 -0.38 15.70 0.73
N THR A 134 0.32 14.93 -0.09
CA THR A 134 0.36 15.12 -1.55
C THR A 134 0.34 13.80 -2.31
N LEU A 135 -0.31 13.81 -3.46
CA LEU A 135 -0.37 12.67 -4.36
C LEU A 135 -0.03 13.14 -5.77
N SER A 136 1.15 12.77 -6.28
CA SER A 136 1.54 13.08 -7.65
C SER A 136 1.10 11.97 -8.60
N ARG A 137 0.70 12.36 -9.81
CA ARG A 137 0.30 11.41 -10.85
C ARG A 137 1.42 10.43 -11.20
N SER A 138 2.66 10.92 -11.22
CA SER A 138 3.87 10.12 -11.48
C SER A 138 4.02 8.93 -10.54
N ASP A 139 3.56 9.06 -9.31
CA ASP A 139 3.77 8.08 -8.23
C ASP A 139 2.78 6.92 -8.34
N LEU A 140 1.72 7.13 -9.13
CA LEU A 140 0.72 6.13 -9.47
C LEU A 140 0.96 5.48 -10.84
N VAL A 141 1.93 5.98 -11.62
CA VAL A 141 2.22 5.42 -12.95
C VAL A 141 2.75 4.00 -12.77
N THR A 142 1.96 3.03 -13.19
CA THR A 142 2.36 1.62 -13.19
C THR A 142 3.34 1.36 -14.34
N THR A 143 4.21 0.36 -14.15
CA THR A 143 5.07 -0.08 -15.25
C THR A 143 4.17 -0.70 -16.33
N GLN A 144 4.17 -0.10 -17.52
CA GLN A 144 3.57 -0.71 -18.69
C GLN A 144 4.51 -1.80 -19.20
N PHE A 145 4.00 -3.03 -19.24
CA PHE A 145 4.76 -4.16 -19.74
C PHE A 145 4.71 -4.18 -21.28
N ALA A 146 5.87 -4.14 -21.93
CA ALA A 146 5.99 -4.11 -23.39
C ALA A 146 6.41 -5.46 -24.01
N GLY A 147 6.37 -6.56 -23.25
CA GLY A 147 6.87 -7.88 -23.67
C GLY A 147 5.81 -8.98 -23.65
N SER A 148 5.97 -9.99 -24.51
CA SER A 148 5.10 -11.18 -24.60
C SER A 148 5.26 -12.17 -23.45
N ASP A 149 6.30 -12.02 -22.63
CA ASP A 149 6.67 -12.96 -21.56
C ASP A 149 6.15 -12.52 -20.17
N VAL A 150 5.21 -11.58 -20.15
CA VAL A 150 4.65 -11.04 -18.91
C VAL A 150 3.46 -11.91 -18.50
N PRO A 151 3.44 -12.45 -17.26
CA PRO A 151 2.29 -13.20 -16.76
C PRO A 151 0.99 -12.40 -16.88
N GLN A 152 -0.10 -13.07 -17.23
CA GLN A 152 -1.40 -12.44 -17.43
C GLN A 152 -1.87 -11.67 -16.19
N GLU A 153 -1.57 -12.19 -15.00
CA GLU A 153 -1.88 -11.58 -13.71
C GLU A 153 -1.17 -10.23 -13.54
N ALA A 154 0.09 -10.15 -13.96
CA ALA A 154 0.86 -8.90 -13.92
C ALA A 154 0.30 -7.87 -14.91
N MET A 155 -0.17 -8.31 -16.09
CA MET A 155 -0.86 -7.44 -17.04
C MET A 155 -2.19 -6.90 -16.48
N LEU A 156 -3.00 -7.77 -15.86
CA LEU A 156 -4.29 -7.39 -15.27
C LEU A 156 -4.12 -6.44 -14.07
N SER A 157 -3.11 -6.67 -13.22
CA SER A 157 -2.75 -5.76 -12.14
C SER A 157 -2.34 -4.39 -12.70
N SER A 158 -1.45 -4.34 -13.70
CA SER A 158 -1.02 -3.09 -14.34
C SER A 158 -2.21 -2.31 -14.92
N GLN A 159 -3.16 -2.99 -15.58
CA GLN A 159 -4.40 -2.38 -16.10
C GLN A 159 -5.30 -1.83 -14.98
N ALA A 160 -5.43 -2.55 -13.86
CA ALA A 160 -6.18 -2.08 -12.70
C ALA A 160 -5.58 -0.78 -12.14
N GLY A 161 -4.25 -0.71 -12.03
CA GLY A 161 -3.54 0.49 -11.59
C GLY A 161 -3.76 1.68 -12.53
N SER A 162 -3.69 1.48 -13.86
CA SER A 162 -3.97 2.53 -14.84
C SER A 162 -5.39 3.09 -14.72
N LYS A 163 -6.39 2.22 -14.53
CA LYS A 163 -7.79 2.65 -14.32
C LYS A 163 -7.96 3.44 -13.02
N VAL A 164 -7.27 3.04 -11.95
CA VAL A 164 -7.29 3.78 -10.67
C VAL A 164 -6.63 5.14 -10.82
N LEU A 165 -5.51 5.23 -11.53
CA LEU A 165 -4.86 6.50 -11.83
C LEU A 165 -5.81 7.45 -12.57
N GLU A 166 -6.56 6.96 -13.56
CA GLU A 166 -7.58 7.73 -14.26
C GLU A 166 -8.73 8.15 -13.34
N ASP A 167 -9.27 7.26 -12.50
CA ASP A 167 -10.35 7.54 -11.53
C ASP A 167 -9.95 8.58 -10.48
N VAL A 168 -8.72 8.47 -9.95
CA VAL A 168 -8.19 9.37 -8.93
C VAL A 168 -8.04 10.79 -9.46
N PHE A 169 -7.53 10.94 -10.68
CA PHE A 169 -7.27 12.23 -11.33
C PHE A 169 -8.40 12.70 -12.27
N ALA A 170 -9.55 12.01 -12.28
CA ALA A 170 -10.67 12.36 -13.15
C ALA A 170 -11.17 13.79 -12.87
N GLY A 171 -11.09 14.66 -13.87
CA GLY A 171 -11.50 16.07 -13.76
C GLY A 171 -10.54 16.95 -12.96
N ILE A 172 -9.35 16.46 -12.60
CA ILE A 172 -8.30 17.22 -11.92
C ILE A 172 -7.24 17.60 -12.97
N PRO A 173 -7.09 18.89 -13.30
CA PRO A 173 -6.12 19.33 -14.30
C PRO A 173 -4.68 19.31 -13.77
N ASP A 174 -4.51 19.38 -12.46
CA ASP A 174 -3.22 19.38 -11.81
C ASP A 174 -2.62 17.97 -11.74
N GLU A 175 -1.31 17.88 -11.97
CA GLU A 175 -0.55 16.62 -11.86
C GLU A 175 -0.30 16.21 -10.40
N THR A 176 -0.73 17.03 -9.44
CA THR A 176 -0.58 16.76 -8.02
C THR A 176 -1.84 17.16 -7.26
N ILE A 177 -2.33 16.24 -6.43
CA ILE A 177 -3.44 16.47 -5.52
C ILE A 177 -2.88 16.78 -4.14
N HIS A 178 -3.31 17.91 -3.57
CA HIS A 178 -2.96 18.35 -2.23
C HIS A 178 -4.08 18.02 -1.25
N ALA A 179 -3.77 17.45 -0.08
CA ALA A 179 -4.78 16.99 0.89
C ALA A 179 -5.70 18.13 1.40
N GLU A 180 -5.18 19.36 1.47
CA GLU A 180 -5.87 20.57 1.89
C GLU A 180 -6.78 21.17 0.80
N SER A 181 -6.59 20.77 -0.46
CA SER A 181 -7.44 21.18 -1.59
C SER A 181 -8.81 20.52 -1.51
N ASP A 182 -9.81 21.09 -2.20
CA ASP A 182 -11.15 20.50 -2.25
C ASP A 182 -11.13 19.11 -2.90
N ALA A 183 -10.33 18.94 -3.96
CA ALA A 183 -10.12 17.64 -4.61
C ALA A 183 -9.49 16.61 -3.65
N GLY A 184 -8.49 17.03 -2.87
CA GLY A 184 -7.85 16.18 -1.86
C GLY A 184 -8.80 15.76 -0.75
N LYS A 185 -9.58 16.69 -0.19
CA LYS A 185 -10.60 16.39 0.83
C LYS A 185 -11.65 15.42 0.31
N GLN A 186 -12.16 15.65 -0.91
CA GLN A 186 -13.12 14.74 -1.54
C GLN A 186 -12.52 13.35 -1.79
N LEU A 187 -11.27 13.28 -2.24
CA LEU A 187 -10.57 12.01 -2.42
C LEU A 187 -10.40 11.28 -1.08
N LEU A 188 -9.96 11.96 -0.02
CA LEU A 188 -9.84 11.35 1.32
C LEU A 188 -11.19 10.86 1.87
N GLN A 189 -12.29 11.56 1.59
CA GLN A 189 -13.64 11.08 1.94
C GLN A 189 -14.00 9.81 1.16
N ARG A 190 -13.74 9.78 -0.16
CA ARG A 190 -13.93 8.58 -1.00
C ARG A 190 -13.07 7.42 -0.50
N CYS A 191 -11.84 7.69 -0.08
CA CYS A 191 -10.92 6.72 0.51
C CYS A 191 -11.54 6.03 1.72
N GLU A 192 -12.03 6.81 2.69
CA GLU A 192 -12.65 6.27 3.89
C GLU A 192 -13.89 5.43 3.56
N MET A 193 -14.80 5.95 2.72
CA MET A 193 -16.02 5.23 2.34
C MET A 193 -15.73 3.90 1.64
N ARG A 194 -14.80 3.89 0.67
CA ARG A 194 -14.47 2.67 -0.09
C ARG A 194 -13.76 1.66 0.79
N LEU A 195 -12.86 2.08 1.69
CA LEU A 195 -12.21 1.18 2.64
C LEU A 195 -13.19 0.60 3.67
N GLN A 196 -14.09 1.41 4.21
CA GLN A 196 -15.15 0.92 5.12
C GLN A 196 -16.06 -0.08 4.42
N THR A 197 -16.44 0.19 3.17
CA THR A 197 -17.23 -0.75 2.36
C THR A 197 -16.44 -2.04 2.08
N PHE A 198 -15.18 -1.89 1.69
CA PHE A 198 -14.30 -3.01 1.37
C PHE A 198 -13.97 -3.87 2.58
N PHE A 199 -13.89 -3.33 3.79
CA PHE A 199 -13.61 -4.11 5.01
C PHE A 199 -14.84 -4.43 5.85
N GLY A 200 -15.96 -3.80 5.55
CA GLY A 200 -17.25 -4.11 6.16
C GLY A 200 -17.63 -5.57 5.96
N LYS A 201 -18.36 -6.13 6.93
CA LYS A 201 -19.08 -7.37 6.72
C LYS A 201 -20.13 -7.10 5.64
N ARG A 202 -20.17 -7.91 4.57
CA ARG A 202 -21.44 -8.07 3.85
C ARG A 202 -22.44 -8.47 4.92
N ALA A 203 -23.57 -7.77 5.00
CA ALA A 203 -24.69 -8.23 5.81
C ALA A 203 -24.90 -9.71 5.49
N GLU A 204 -24.68 -10.56 6.49
CA GLU A 204 -25.03 -11.97 6.41
C GLU A 204 -26.53 -12.03 6.18
N GLY A 205 -26.95 -12.66 5.09
CA GLY A 205 -28.27 -13.23 4.92
C GLY A 205 -29.44 -12.27 5.05
N ASP A 206 -29.98 -11.86 3.90
CA ASP A 206 -31.42 -11.72 3.77
C ASP A 206 -32.02 -13.13 3.93
N GLY A 207 -32.13 -13.55 5.19
CA GLY A 207 -32.84 -14.72 5.65
C GLY A 207 -34.15 -14.26 6.28
N GLY A 208 -35.23 -14.42 5.53
CA GLY A 208 -36.61 -14.14 5.96
C GLY A 208 -37.33 -13.34 4.87
N ASN A 209 -38.31 -13.86 4.15
CA ASN A 209 -39.29 -14.91 4.45
C ASN A 209 -39.84 -15.48 3.14
#